data_AF-L9UDA2-F1
#
_entry.id   AF-L9UDA2-F1
#
_cell.length_a   1.000
_cell.length_b   1.000
_cell.length_c   1.000
_cell.angle_alpha   90.00
_cell.angle_beta   90.00
_cell.angle_gamma   90.00
#
_symmetry.space_group_name_H-M   'P 1'
#
loop_
_entity.id
_entity.type
_entity.pdbx_description
1 polymer ?
#
loop_
_entity_poly.entity_id
_entity_poly.type
_entity_poly.pdbx_seq_one_letter_code
_entity_poly.pdbx_strand_id
1 'polypeptide(L)'
;MQDVSILNQDWLLIGRQVRTGFDKLIDLLTVDANGSVIVIELKRDKTPRDVVAQAIDYAPWIVTLTDYQLIDIYQQFAERYARPYATLEEAFEAKFGISLDGVTLNENHQLVVGATQLDASSERIINYLNEHAQLPINAMFFNAFEDNGNRYLSRAWMIDPDEPTNPIDRKTNKDPGTGSFTPPLAMKDHGSKRGVWALLQAVAPRGIPKLSQCSQRATVCGSIFRKRAMWGSVR
;
A
#
# COMPACT_ATOMS: atom_id res chain seq x y z
N MET A 1 -8.66 -14.79 8.92
CA MET A 1 -8.31 -13.38 9.15
C MET A 1 -7.67 -12.87 7.87
N GLN A 2 -8.37 -11.97 7.17
CA GLN A 2 -8.11 -11.45 5.82
C GLN A 2 -7.84 -9.95 5.98
N ASP A 3 -6.74 -9.62 6.64
CA ASP A 3 -6.59 -8.34 7.32
C ASP A 3 -5.83 -7.32 6.46
N VAL A 4 -6.57 -6.36 5.88
CA VAL A 4 -6.00 -5.23 5.15
C VAL A 4 -5.23 -4.26 6.06
N SER A 5 -5.29 -4.43 7.38
CA SER A 5 -4.39 -3.72 8.31
C SER A 5 -2.92 -3.85 7.93
N ILE A 6 -2.56 -4.95 7.24
CA ILE A 6 -1.20 -5.18 6.75
C ILE A 6 -0.80 -4.24 5.60
N LEU A 7 -1.77 -3.73 4.84
CA LEU A 7 -1.61 -2.70 3.82
C LEU A 7 -1.65 -1.33 4.48
N ASN A 8 -2.74 -1.05 5.18
CA ASN A 8 -2.91 0.14 6.01
C ASN A 8 -4.02 -0.10 7.04
N GLN A 9 -3.79 0.34 8.28
CA GLN A 9 -4.78 0.22 9.35
C GLN A 9 -6.00 1.10 9.11
N ASP A 10 -5.85 2.17 8.34
CA ASP A 10 -6.90 3.15 8.08
C ASP A 10 -7.76 2.80 6.85
N TRP A 11 -7.59 1.61 6.29
CA TRP A 11 -8.34 1.17 5.11
C TRP A 11 -9.29 0.01 5.43
N LEU A 12 -10.46 0.06 4.79
CA LEU A 12 -11.45 -1.01 4.72
C LEU A 12 -11.36 -1.68 3.36
N LEU A 13 -11.09 -3.00 3.34
CA LEU A 13 -11.18 -3.78 2.11
C LEU A 13 -12.64 -3.94 1.70
N ILE A 14 -12.98 -3.45 0.51
CA ILE A 14 -14.33 -3.57 -0.05
C ILE A 14 -14.42 -4.48 -1.26
N GLY A 15 -13.30 -4.79 -1.91
CA GLY A 15 -13.32 -5.60 -3.11
C GLY A 15 -11.99 -6.29 -3.37
N ARG A 16 -12.07 -7.44 -4.05
CA ARG A 16 -10.90 -8.20 -4.49
C ARG A 16 -11.16 -8.84 -5.84
N GLN A 17 -10.20 -8.72 -6.76
CA GLN A 17 -10.36 -9.13 -8.16
C GLN A 17 -11.64 -8.50 -8.74
N VAL A 18 -11.78 -7.18 -8.55
CA VAL A 18 -12.97 -6.43 -8.97
C VAL A 18 -12.90 -6.25 -10.48
N ARG A 19 -13.94 -6.70 -11.19
CA ARG A 19 -14.02 -6.62 -12.64
C ARG A 19 -14.46 -5.22 -13.08
N THR A 20 -13.65 -4.55 -13.88
CA THR A 20 -13.98 -3.24 -14.45
C THR A 20 -14.98 -3.37 -15.61
N GLY A 21 -15.57 -2.25 -16.02
CA GLY A 21 -16.48 -2.20 -17.18
C GLY A 21 -15.86 -2.60 -18.52
N PHE A 22 -14.52 -2.69 -18.59
CA PHE A 22 -13.76 -3.11 -19.77
C PHE A 22 -12.99 -4.43 -19.55
N ASP A 23 -13.51 -5.28 -18.65
CA ASP A 23 -13.02 -6.64 -18.41
C ASP A 23 -11.54 -6.73 -17.97
N LYS A 24 -11.11 -5.79 -17.13
CA LYS A 24 -9.87 -5.93 -16.37
C LYS A 24 -10.18 -6.20 -14.90
N LEU A 25 -9.21 -6.74 -14.18
CA LEU A 25 -9.37 -7.13 -12.78
C LEU A 25 -8.46 -6.29 -11.90
N ILE A 26 -9.05 -5.43 -11.08
CA ILE A 26 -8.35 -4.72 -10.02
C ILE A 26 -8.01 -5.72 -8.92
N ASP A 27 -6.75 -5.75 -8.49
CA ASP A 27 -6.30 -6.69 -7.48
C ASP A 27 -7.06 -6.52 -6.16
N LEU A 28 -7.06 -5.30 -5.58
CA LEU A 28 -7.82 -4.95 -4.38
C LEU A 28 -8.41 -3.54 -4.51
N LEU A 29 -9.59 -3.36 -3.92
CA LEU A 29 -10.28 -2.07 -3.80
C LEU A 29 -10.61 -1.80 -2.34
N THR A 30 -10.24 -0.64 -1.83
CA THR A 30 -10.46 -0.25 -0.44
C THR A 30 -11.09 1.13 -0.33
N VAL A 31 -11.62 1.45 0.84
CA VAL A 31 -12.07 2.80 1.21
C VAL A 31 -11.44 3.23 2.52
N ASP A 32 -11.19 4.53 2.69
CA ASP A 32 -10.79 5.13 3.97
C ASP A 32 -11.99 5.74 4.72
N ALA A 33 -11.74 6.29 5.90
CA ALA A 33 -12.77 6.91 6.75
C ALA A 33 -13.42 8.16 6.13
N ASN A 34 -12.80 8.78 5.13
CA ASN A 34 -13.32 9.95 4.42
C ASN A 34 -14.10 9.56 3.15
N GLY A 35 -14.25 8.25 2.87
CA GLY A 35 -14.91 7.76 1.66
C GLY A 35 -14.01 7.75 0.43
N SER A 36 -12.71 8.03 0.56
CA SER A 36 -11.78 7.99 -0.57
C SER A 36 -11.59 6.54 -1.03
N VAL A 37 -11.60 6.30 -2.34
CA VAL A 37 -11.37 4.97 -2.92
C VAL A 37 -9.89 4.75 -3.20
N ILE A 38 -9.31 3.69 -2.66
CA ILE A 38 -7.91 3.33 -2.92
C ILE A 38 -7.86 2.05 -3.75
N VAL A 39 -7.25 2.14 -4.91
CA VAL A 39 -7.04 1.06 -5.87
C VAL A 39 -5.65 0.50 -5.65
N ILE A 40 -5.53 -0.81 -5.40
CA ILE A 40 -4.23 -1.41 -5.13
C ILE A 40 -3.95 -2.49 -6.17
N GLU A 41 -2.87 -2.30 -6.94
CA GLU A 41 -2.36 -3.29 -7.90
C GLU A 41 -1.08 -3.92 -7.34
N LEU A 42 -1.01 -5.26 -7.31
CA LEU A 42 0.13 -5.98 -6.76
C LEU A 42 1.04 -6.51 -7.86
N LYS A 43 2.34 -6.19 -7.74
CA LYS A 43 3.38 -6.66 -8.65
C LYS A 43 3.73 -8.13 -8.38
N ARG A 44 3.08 -9.05 -9.11
CA ARG A 44 3.35 -10.50 -9.02
C ARG A 44 4.46 -10.95 -9.96
N ASP A 45 4.20 -10.87 -11.27
CA ASP A 45 5.07 -11.32 -12.36
C ASP A 45 5.24 -10.24 -13.46
N LYS A 46 4.93 -8.99 -13.12
CA LYS A 46 4.95 -7.83 -14.02
C LYS A 46 6.15 -6.93 -13.72
N THR A 47 6.62 -6.17 -14.71
CA THR A 47 7.58 -5.11 -14.41
C THR A 47 6.90 -3.99 -13.61
N PRO A 48 7.63 -3.25 -12.76
CA PRO A 48 7.12 -2.04 -12.10
C PRO A 48 6.32 -1.12 -13.01
N ARG A 49 6.81 -0.90 -14.24
CA ARG A 49 6.19 -0.04 -15.23
C ARG A 49 4.82 -0.55 -15.69
N ASP A 50 4.71 -1.86 -15.95
CA ASP A 50 3.44 -2.45 -16.39
C ASP A 50 2.37 -2.34 -15.29
N VAL A 51 2.79 -2.43 -14.03
CA VAL A 51 1.90 -2.29 -12.86
C VAL A 51 1.40 -0.86 -12.72
N VAL A 52 2.27 0.14 -12.88
CA VAL A 52 1.87 1.55 -12.89
C VAL A 52 0.89 1.83 -14.02
N ALA A 53 1.17 1.34 -15.24
CA ALA A 53 0.28 1.52 -16.39
C ALA A 53 -1.11 0.92 -16.12
N GLN A 54 -1.18 -0.29 -15.56
CA GLN A 54 -2.46 -0.93 -15.24
C GLN A 54 -3.24 -0.20 -14.14
N ALA A 55 -2.56 0.28 -13.10
CA ALA A 55 -3.22 1.09 -12.08
C ALA A 55 -3.88 2.33 -12.70
N ILE A 56 -3.20 2.98 -13.66
CA ILE A 56 -3.73 4.14 -14.39
C ILE A 56 -4.89 3.74 -15.31
N ASP A 57 -4.81 2.58 -15.99
CA ASP A 57 -5.87 2.08 -16.86
C ASP A 57 -7.22 1.93 -16.12
N TYR A 58 -7.19 1.71 -14.80
CA TYR A 58 -8.40 1.62 -13.96
C TYR A 58 -9.03 2.98 -13.64
N ALA A 59 -8.24 4.05 -13.60
CA ALA A 59 -8.69 5.36 -13.11
C ALA A 59 -9.95 5.87 -13.83
N PRO A 60 -10.10 5.78 -15.17
CA PRO A 60 -11.30 6.24 -15.87
C PRO A 60 -12.57 5.49 -15.47
N TRP A 61 -12.49 4.23 -15.04
CA TRP A 61 -13.66 3.50 -14.54
C TRP A 61 -13.94 3.83 -13.08
N ILE A 62 -12.89 3.95 -12.26
CA ILE A 62 -13.02 4.28 -10.84
C ILE A 62 -13.71 5.62 -10.63
N VAL A 63 -13.36 6.67 -11.39
CA VAL A 63 -14.02 7.98 -11.30
C VAL A 63 -15.51 7.97 -11.65
N THR A 64 -16.00 6.90 -12.29
CA THR A 64 -17.42 6.77 -12.63
C THR A 64 -18.21 5.95 -11.62
N LEU A 65 -17.55 5.33 -10.63
CA LEU A 65 -18.22 4.52 -9.63
C LEU A 65 -19.08 5.40 -8.73
N THR A 66 -20.36 5.07 -8.71
CA THR A 66 -21.34 5.63 -7.78
C THR A 66 -21.33 4.87 -6.45
N ASP A 67 -21.88 5.48 -5.40
CA ASP A 67 -22.04 4.87 -4.08
C ASP A 67 -22.75 3.52 -4.16
N TYR A 68 -23.84 3.42 -4.94
CA TYR A 68 -24.55 2.17 -5.17
C TYR A 68 -23.68 1.08 -5.79
N GLN A 69 -22.79 1.43 -6.72
CA GLN A 69 -21.88 0.45 -7.31
C GLN A 69 -20.80 0.00 -6.33
N LEU A 70 -20.33 0.89 -5.45
CA LEU A 70 -19.39 0.51 -4.38
C LEU A 70 -20.05 -0.41 -3.35
N ILE A 71 -21.31 -0.14 -3.01
CA ILE A 71 -22.13 -1.00 -2.14
C ILE A 71 -22.31 -2.39 -2.79
N ASP A 72 -22.63 -2.45 -4.08
CA ASP A 72 -22.78 -3.72 -4.81
C ASP A 72 -21.45 -4.49 -4.91
N ILE A 73 -20.34 -3.79 -5.19
CA ILE A 73 -18.99 -4.39 -5.17
C ILE A 73 -18.70 -4.99 -3.79
N TYR A 74 -19.00 -4.25 -2.71
CA TYR A 74 -18.83 -4.75 -1.35
C TYR A 74 -19.72 -5.96 -1.08
N GLN A 75 -20.99 -5.93 -1.45
CA GLN A 75 -21.92 -7.02 -1.19
C GLN A 75 -21.43 -8.32 -1.86
N GLN A 76 -21.05 -8.25 -3.14
CA GLN A 76 -20.49 -9.39 -3.86
C GLN A 76 -19.17 -9.90 -3.22
N PHE A 77 -18.35 -8.98 -2.72
CA PHE A 77 -17.14 -9.32 -1.99
C PHE A 77 -17.45 -9.99 -0.64
N ALA A 78 -18.44 -9.48 0.10
CA ALA A 78 -18.87 -9.99 1.38
C ALA A 78 -19.37 -11.43 1.29
N GLU A 79 -20.24 -11.68 0.31
CA GLU A 79 -20.76 -13.01 -0.01
C GLU A 79 -19.65 -13.97 -0.44
N ARG A 80 -18.82 -13.57 -1.41
CA ARG A 80 -17.77 -14.44 -1.98
C ARG A 80 -16.71 -14.85 -0.96
N TYR A 81 -16.38 -13.97 -0.02
CA TYR A 81 -15.30 -14.19 0.94
C TYR A 81 -15.77 -14.42 2.38
N ALA A 82 -17.07 -14.61 2.58
CA ALA A 82 -17.71 -14.82 3.88
C ALA A 82 -17.26 -13.78 4.92
N ARG A 83 -17.42 -12.50 4.57
CA ARG A 83 -17.06 -11.38 5.44
C ARG A 83 -18.01 -11.32 6.64
N PRO A 84 -17.53 -10.80 7.80
CA PRO A 84 -18.33 -10.77 9.02
C PRO A 84 -19.55 -9.82 8.94
N TYR A 85 -19.47 -8.81 8.07
CA TYR A 85 -20.52 -7.82 7.85
C TYR A 85 -21.07 -7.97 6.44
N ALA A 86 -22.40 -8.03 6.31
CA ALA A 86 -23.06 -8.31 5.05
C ALA A 86 -23.14 -7.05 4.17
N THR A 87 -23.25 -5.87 4.81
CA THR A 87 -23.36 -4.59 4.11
C THR A 87 -22.10 -3.74 4.27
N LEU A 88 -21.90 -2.82 3.33
CA LEU A 88 -20.77 -1.87 3.38
C LEU A 88 -20.89 -0.96 4.60
N GLU A 89 -22.11 -0.52 4.92
CA GLU A 89 -22.41 0.34 6.07
C GLU A 89 -21.98 -0.30 7.40
N GLU A 90 -22.39 -1.55 7.66
CA GLU A 90 -21.99 -2.29 8.86
C GLU A 90 -20.47 -2.43 8.96
N ALA A 91 -19.82 -2.73 7.84
CA ALA A 91 -18.37 -2.90 7.79
C ALA A 91 -17.61 -1.59 8.00
N PHE A 92 -18.15 -0.49 7.47
CA PHE A 92 -17.62 0.85 7.60
C PHE A 92 -17.73 1.34 9.04
N GLU A 93 -18.91 1.22 9.66
CA GLU A 93 -19.11 1.59 11.06
C GLU A 93 -18.25 0.74 11.99
N ALA A 94 -18.17 -0.57 11.76
CA ALA A 94 -17.30 -1.44 12.55
C ALA A 94 -15.82 -1.10 12.42
N LYS A 95 -15.39 -0.58 11.25
CA LYS A 95 -13.99 -0.24 10.99
C LYS A 95 -13.61 1.13 11.54
N PHE A 96 -14.46 2.12 11.36
CA PHE A 96 -14.14 3.53 11.59
C PHE A 96 -14.89 4.14 12.78
N GLY A 97 -15.91 3.46 13.31
CA GLY A 97 -16.73 3.96 14.42
C GLY A 97 -17.66 5.11 14.05
N ILE A 98 -17.91 5.33 12.75
CA ILE A 98 -18.78 6.38 12.21
C ILE A 98 -19.75 5.79 11.19
N SER A 99 -20.95 6.36 11.08
CA SER A 99 -21.94 5.94 10.06
C SER A 99 -21.51 6.37 8.66
N LEU A 100 -21.84 5.53 7.67
CA LEU A 100 -21.60 5.79 6.26
C LEU A 100 -22.53 6.87 5.68
N ASP A 101 -23.72 7.10 6.26
CA ASP A 101 -24.73 8.03 5.73
C ASP A 101 -24.23 9.48 5.60
N GLY A 102 -23.26 9.86 6.42
CA GLY A 102 -22.64 11.20 6.41
C GLY A 102 -21.40 11.31 5.52
N VAL A 103 -21.04 10.25 4.79
CA VAL A 103 -19.79 10.16 4.03
C VAL A 103 -20.11 9.99 2.55
N THR A 104 -19.73 10.98 1.74
CA THR A 104 -19.79 10.82 0.29
C THR A 104 -18.67 9.87 -0.16
N LEU A 105 -19.03 8.81 -0.87
CA LEU A 105 -18.03 7.88 -1.41
C LEU A 105 -17.42 8.41 -2.71
N ASN A 106 -16.14 8.10 -2.92
CA ASN A 106 -15.44 8.29 -4.20
C ASN A 106 -15.35 9.75 -4.69
N GLU A 107 -15.47 10.74 -3.82
CA GLU A 107 -15.09 12.13 -4.16
C GLU A 107 -13.59 12.21 -4.49
N ASN A 108 -12.79 11.40 -3.79
CA ASN A 108 -11.35 11.27 -3.99
C ASN A 108 -10.99 9.81 -4.26
N HIS A 109 -9.95 9.60 -5.06
CA HIS A 109 -9.38 8.27 -5.27
C HIS A 109 -7.85 8.32 -5.34
N GLN A 110 -7.23 7.19 -5.00
CA GLN A 110 -5.78 7.02 -5.01
C GLN A 110 -5.40 5.69 -5.66
N LEU A 111 -4.26 5.67 -6.35
CA LEU A 111 -3.68 4.49 -6.95
C LEU A 111 -2.46 4.06 -6.12
N VAL A 112 -2.38 2.79 -5.75
CA VAL A 112 -1.27 2.27 -4.94
C VAL A 112 -0.70 1.02 -5.59
N VAL A 113 0.60 1.08 -5.87
CA VAL A 113 1.37 -0.04 -6.41
C VAL A 113 2.03 -0.78 -5.27
N GLY A 114 1.60 -2.02 -5.02
CA GLY A 114 2.24 -2.91 -4.06
C GLY A 114 3.35 -3.73 -4.71
N ALA A 115 4.60 -3.58 -4.27
CA ALA A 115 5.75 -4.28 -4.83
C ALA A 115 6.77 -4.70 -3.76
N THR A 116 7.76 -5.51 -4.10
CA THR A 116 8.95 -5.70 -3.23
C THR A 116 10.01 -4.63 -3.48
N GLN A 117 10.07 -4.14 -4.72
CA GLN A 117 10.94 -3.06 -5.17
C GLN A 117 10.41 -2.45 -6.47
N LEU A 118 10.73 -1.19 -6.69
CA LEU A 118 10.53 -0.47 -7.95
C LEU A 118 11.88 -0.25 -8.63
N ASP A 119 11.84 -0.08 -9.95
CA ASP A 119 13.00 0.41 -10.69
C ASP A 119 12.98 1.95 -10.73
N ALA A 120 14.14 2.56 -10.99
CA ALA A 120 14.29 4.01 -11.06
C ALA A 120 13.36 4.65 -12.11
N SER A 121 12.99 3.90 -13.16
CA SER A 121 12.06 4.41 -14.18
C SER A 121 10.65 4.56 -13.62
N SER A 122 10.19 3.61 -12.81
CA SER A 122 8.84 3.62 -12.25
C SER A 122 8.70 4.62 -11.12
N GLU A 123 9.74 4.77 -10.30
CA GLU A 123 9.81 5.87 -9.32
C GLU A 123 9.70 7.23 -10.01
N ARG A 124 10.47 7.44 -11.09
CA ARG A 124 10.38 8.67 -11.89
C ARG A 124 8.99 8.89 -12.49
N ILE A 125 8.31 7.84 -12.96
CA ILE A 125 6.95 7.94 -13.50
C ILE A 125 5.96 8.34 -12.40
N ILE A 126 6.03 7.69 -11.23
CA ILE A 126 5.16 7.99 -10.09
C ILE A 126 5.34 9.45 -9.65
N ASN A 127 6.58 9.91 -9.50
CA ASN A 127 6.86 11.30 -9.12
C ASN A 127 6.32 12.28 -10.17
N TYR A 128 6.57 12.02 -11.46
CA TYR A 128 6.08 12.88 -12.55
C TYR A 128 4.55 12.99 -12.55
N LEU A 129 3.84 11.89 -12.33
CA LEU A 129 2.37 11.87 -12.31
C LEU A 129 1.79 12.66 -11.13
N ASN A 130 2.40 12.57 -9.94
CA ASN A 130 1.98 13.37 -8.79
C ASN A 130 2.26 14.86 -9.03
N GLU A 131 3.49 15.20 -9.42
CA GLU A 131 3.95 16.59 -9.55
C GLU A 131 3.23 17.35 -10.68
N HIS A 132 3.04 16.70 -11.82
CA HIS A 132 2.60 17.39 -13.04
C HIS A 132 1.18 17.06 -13.49
N ALA A 133 0.68 15.86 -13.19
CA ALA A 133 -0.68 15.45 -13.58
C ALA A 133 -1.68 15.47 -12.42
N GLN A 134 -1.22 15.72 -11.18
CA GLN A 134 -2.03 15.69 -9.97
C GLN A 134 -2.82 14.38 -9.83
N LEU A 135 -2.23 13.28 -10.32
CA LEU A 135 -2.80 11.94 -10.18
C LEU A 135 -2.27 11.33 -8.88
N PRO A 136 -3.10 11.08 -7.86
CA PRO A 136 -2.64 10.52 -6.59
C PRO A 136 -2.22 9.07 -6.81
N ILE A 137 -0.93 8.85 -7.02
CA ILE A 137 -0.34 7.52 -7.21
C ILE A 137 0.84 7.34 -6.27
N ASN A 138 0.89 6.22 -5.56
CA ASN A 138 2.00 5.92 -4.65
C ASN A 138 2.41 4.46 -4.77
N ALA A 139 3.50 4.10 -4.12
CA ALA A 139 3.95 2.72 -4.02
C ALA A 139 4.19 2.31 -2.57
N MET A 140 3.85 1.07 -2.28
CA MET A 140 4.10 0.41 -1.01
C MET A 140 5.00 -0.80 -1.24
N PHE A 141 6.09 -0.85 -0.50
CA PHE A 141 7.08 -1.91 -0.53
C PHE A 141 6.81 -2.92 0.56
N PHE A 142 6.84 -4.21 0.22
CA PHE A 142 6.68 -5.31 1.17
C PHE A 142 7.95 -6.14 1.26
N ASN A 143 8.38 -6.43 2.49
CA ASN A 143 9.45 -7.37 2.73
C ASN A 143 9.03 -8.42 3.75
N ALA A 144 9.26 -9.69 3.41
CA ALA A 144 8.98 -10.82 4.29
C ALA A 144 10.29 -11.41 4.79
N PHE A 145 10.46 -11.49 6.10
CA PHE A 145 11.64 -12.08 6.73
C PHE A 145 11.24 -13.01 7.87
N GLU A 146 12.16 -13.88 8.28
CA GLU A 146 11.94 -14.87 9.32
C GLU A 146 12.99 -14.67 10.41
N ASP A 147 12.56 -14.65 11.66
CA ASP A 147 13.44 -14.59 12.83
C ASP A 147 12.94 -15.57 13.89
N ASN A 148 13.83 -16.46 14.35
CA ASN A 148 13.52 -17.46 15.38
C ASN A 148 12.23 -18.29 15.11
N GLY A 149 11.99 -18.64 13.84
CA GLY A 149 10.79 -19.40 13.41
C GLY A 149 9.51 -18.56 13.29
N ASN A 150 9.56 -17.28 13.67
CA ASN A 150 8.48 -16.33 13.44
C ASN A 150 8.66 -15.66 12.08
N ARG A 151 7.56 -15.53 11.33
CA ARG A 151 7.53 -14.80 10.06
C ARG A 151 7.01 -13.40 10.28
N TYR A 152 7.65 -12.44 9.62
CA TYR A 152 7.33 -11.02 9.68
C TYR A 152 7.07 -10.52 8.26
N LEU A 153 6.11 -9.60 8.14
CA LEU A 153 5.92 -8.79 6.94
C LEU A 153 6.06 -7.32 7.35
N SER A 154 7.06 -6.64 6.81
CA SER A 154 7.23 -5.19 6.95
C SER A 154 6.74 -4.47 5.70
N ARG A 155 6.25 -3.24 5.88
CA ARG A 155 5.85 -2.34 4.81
C ARG A 155 6.63 -1.03 4.86
N ALA A 156 6.86 -0.39 3.72
CA ALA A 156 7.40 0.97 3.60
C ALA A 156 6.71 1.71 2.44
N TRP A 157 6.55 3.02 2.56
CA TRP A 157 6.00 3.86 1.49
C TRP A 157 7.11 4.47 0.64
N MET A 158 6.82 4.70 -0.65
CA MET A 158 7.71 5.49 -1.51
C MET A 158 7.61 6.98 -1.19
N ILE A 159 6.39 7.51 -1.13
CA ILE A 159 6.07 8.86 -0.66
C ILE A 159 5.29 8.69 0.64
N ASP A 160 5.68 9.35 1.72
CA ASP A 160 4.94 9.23 2.98
C ASP A 160 3.52 9.81 2.79
N PRO A 161 2.43 9.05 3.03
CA PRO A 161 1.07 9.57 2.87
C PRO A 161 0.75 10.73 3.83
N ASP A 162 1.50 10.88 4.93
CA ASP A 162 1.35 11.98 5.87
C ASP A 162 2.20 13.22 5.47
N GLU A 163 3.06 13.10 4.46
CA GLU A 163 3.82 14.25 3.94
C GLU A 163 2.88 15.16 3.13
N PRO A 164 2.79 16.46 3.46
CA PRO A 164 1.97 17.37 2.69
C PRO A 164 2.53 17.51 1.27
N THR A 165 1.70 17.19 0.27
CA THR A 165 1.98 17.54 -1.13
C THR A 165 1.97 19.06 -1.26
N ASN A 166 3.15 19.69 -1.21
CA ASN A 166 3.26 21.13 -1.38
C ASN A 166 2.61 21.55 -2.72
N PRO A 167 1.58 22.42 -2.73
CA PRO A 167 1.11 23.03 -3.95
C PRO A 167 2.27 23.84 -4.53
N ILE A 168 2.74 23.51 -5.73
CA ILE A 168 3.81 24.25 -6.40
C ILE A 168 3.24 25.61 -6.81
N ASP A 169 3.42 26.61 -5.94
CA ASP A 169 3.38 28.01 -6.33
C ASP A 169 4.53 28.24 -7.32
N ARG A 170 4.18 28.46 -8.59
CA ARG A 170 5.15 28.66 -9.67
C ARG A 170 5.93 29.96 -9.47
N LYS A 171 7.07 29.94 -8.76
CA LYS A 171 8.16 30.93 -8.92
C LYS A 171 9.57 30.35 -8.70
N THR A 172 10.24 30.13 -9.83
CA THR A 172 11.65 30.40 -10.17
C THR A 172 12.81 29.92 -9.28
N ASN A 173 13.67 29.11 -9.93
CA ASN A 173 15.12 28.92 -9.79
C ASN A 173 15.73 28.43 -8.46
N LYS A 174 16.13 27.14 -8.44
CA LYS A 174 17.45 26.70 -7.92
C LYS A 174 17.82 25.28 -8.36
N ASP A 175 19.12 25.09 -8.59
CA ASP A 175 19.81 23.93 -9.20
C ASP A 175 19.59 22.56 -8.52
N PRO A 176 19.79 21.44 -9.26
CA PRO A 176 19.36 20.11 -8.86
C PRO A 176 20.37 19.43 -7.91
N GLY A 177 19.92 19.11 -6.69
CA GLY A 177 20.65 18.28 -5.74
C GLY A 177 20.30 16.80 -5.90
N THR A 178 21.28 15.99 -6.31
CA THR A 178 21.24 14.53 -6.36
C THR A 178 21.00 13.92 -4.97
N GLY A 179 19.76 13.55 -4.67
CA GLY A 179 19.41 12.70 -3.53
C GLY A 179 19.36 11.24 -3.96
N SER A 180 20.42 10.46 -3.66
CA SER A 180 20.39 9.00 -3.88
C SER A 180 19.76 8.31 -2.67
N PHE A 181 18.63 7.64 -2.88
CA PHE A 181 17.97 6.81 -1.86
C PHE A 181 18.81 5.55 -1.64
N THR A 182 19.22 5.30 -0.39
CA THR A 182 19.93 4.07 -0.02
C THR A 182 18.97 3.18 0.77
N PRO A 183 18.53 2.02 0.23
CA PRO A 183 17.72 1.10 1.00
C PRO A 183 18.54 0.54 2.18
N PRO A 184 17.91 0.25 3.33
CA PRO A 184 18.61 -0.34 4.47
C PRO A 184 19.25 -1.68 4.06
N LEU A 185 20.48 -1.89 4.53
CA LEU A 185 21.38 -2.99 4.23
C LEU A 185 20.67 -4.33 3.97
N ALA A 186 20.84 -4.82 2.74
CA ALA A 186 20.40 -6.13 2.30
C ALA A 186 21.06 -7.25 3.11
N MET A 187 20.27 -7.91 3.96
CA MET A 187 20.56 -9.26 4.41
C MET A 187 20.27 -10.20 3.24
N LYS A 188 21.23 -11.06 2.88
CA LYS A 188 21.35 -11.78 1.60
C LYS A 188 20.03 -12.22 0.96
N ASP A 189 19.91 -11.81 -0.29
CA ASP A 189 18.74 -11.81 -1.16
C ASP A 189 18.26 -13.23 -1.55
N HIS A 190 17.20 -13.71 -0.90
CA HIS A 190 16.30 -14.78 -1.37
C HIS A 190 14.81 -14.34 -1.26
N GLY A 191 14.56 -13.03 -1.11
CA GLY A 191 13.29 -12.47 -0.59
C GLY A 191 12.34 -11.87 -1.64
N SER A 192 12.80 -11.62 -2.87
CA SER A 192 12.10 -10.78 -3.85
C SER A 192 10.68 -11.24 -4.24
N LYS A 193 10.41 -12.56 -4.30
CA LYS A 193 9.05 -13.09 -4.52
C LYS A 193 8.26 -13.25 -3.20
N ARG A 194 8.94 -13.46 -2.07
CA ARG A 194 8.28 -13.86 -0.82
C ARG A 194 7.43 -12.74 -0.21
N GLY A 195 7.84 -11.47 -0.33
CA GLY A 195 7.10 -10.33 0.24
C GLY A 195 5.70 -10.16 -0.34
N VAL A 196 5.58 -10.02 -1.66
CA VAL A 196 4.28 -9.89 -2.33
C VAL A 196 3.44 -11.16 -2.21
N TRP A 197 4.05 -12.35 -2.25
CA TRP A 197 3.34 -13.60 -2.00
C TRP A 197 2.80 -13.71 -0.57
N ALA A 198 3.58 -13.30 0.43
CA ALA A 198 3.15 -13.26 1.83
C ALA A 198 2.01 -12.25 2.03
N LEU A 199 2.07 -11.10 1.35
CA LEU A 199 0.97 -10.15 1.34
C LEU A 199 -0.30 -10.74 0.71
N LEU A 200 -0.17 -11.32 -0.48
CA LEU A 200 -1.29 -12.00 -1.15
C LEU A 200 -1.90 -13.08 -0.26
N GLN A 201 -1.06 -13.83 0.47
CA GLN A 201 -1.50 -14.83 1.43
C GLN A 201 -2.21 -14.21 2.64
N ALA A 202 -1.70 -13.12 3.20
CA ALA A 202 -2.33 -12.40 4.31
C ALA A 202 -3.71 -11.84 3.93
N VAL A 203 -3.88 -11.52 2.64
CA VAL A 203 -5.15 -11.07 2.06
C VAL A 203 -5.92 -12.24 1.39
N ALA A 204 -5.42 -13.48 1.44
CA ALA A 204 -6.03 -14.68 0.85
C ALA A 204 -6.88 -15.51 1.83
N PRO A 205 -7.84 -16.33 1.34
CA PRO A 205 -8.85 -16.96 2.18
C PRO A 205 -8.40 -18.20 2.97
N ARG A 206 -7.10 -18.46 3.23
CA ARG A 206 -6.67 -19.68 3.95
C ARG A 206 -5.76 -19.39 5.14
N GLY A 207 -6.12 -20.00 6.27
CA GLY A 207 -5.56 -19.76 7.60
C GLY A 207 -4.06 -20.06 7.70
N ILE A 208 -3.32 -19.07 8.22
CA ILE A 208 -1.92 -19.16 8.60
C ILE A 208 -1.79 -18.48 9.98
N PRO A 209 -0.88 -18.92 10.88
CA PRO A 209 -0.69 -18.31 12.19
C PRO A 209 -0.22 -16.84 12.10
N LYS A 210 -0.53 -16.08 13.16
CA LYS A 210 -0.33 -14.63 13.29
C LYS A 210 1.04 -14.13 12.80
N LEU A 211 1.04 -13.22 11.82
CA LEU A 211 2.17 -12.33 11.51
C LEU A 211 2.17 -11.19 12.55
N SER A 212 3.24 -11.02 13.31
CA SER A 212 3.41 -9.85 14.19
C SER A 212 3.83 -8.63 13.35
N GLN A 213 2.98 -7.61 13.29
CA GLN A 213 3.26 -6.34 12.61
C GLN A 213 4.30 -5.53 13.40
N CYS A 214 5.32 -5.03 12.70
CA CYS A 214 6.21 -3.99 13.19
C CYS A 214 5.94 -2.71 12.38
N SER A 215 5.30 -1.72 12.99
CA SER A 215 5.16 -0.38 12.44
C SER A 215 6.42 0.42 12.81
N GLN A 216 7.29 0.68 11.83
CA GLN A 216 8.40 1.61 12.02
C GLN A 216 8.09 2.91 11.28
N ARG A 217 7.82 3.97 12.04
CA ARG A 217 8.02 5.35 11.57
C ARG A 217 9.51 5.53 11.33
N ALA A 218 9.89 5.90 10.11
CA ALA A 218 11.27 6.23 9.79
C ALA A 218 11.63 7.58 10.42
N THR A 219 12.15 7.57 11.66
CA THR A 219 12.83 8.75 12.22
C THR A 219 13.98 8.32 13.13
N VAL A 220 15.19 8.55 12.61
CA VAL A 220 16.48 8.74 13.32
C VAL A 220 16.95 7.60 14.26
N CYS A 221 17.94 6.84 13.78
CA CYS A 221 18.98 6.29 14.68
C CYS A 221 20.36 6.41 14.03
N GLY A 222 20.79 7.66 13.86
CA GLY A 222 22.20 7.99 13.71
C GLY A 222 22.79 8.25 15.09
N SER A 223 23.92 7.60 15.39
CA SER A 223 24.77 7.79 16.57
C SER A 223 24.25 7.28 17.91
N ILE A 224 24.65 6.06 18.28
CA ILE A 224 25.25 5.65 19.56
C ILE A 224 25.85 4.26 19.31
N PHE A 225 27.15 4.18 18.99
CA PHE A 225 28.05 3.07 19.36
C PHE A 225 29.48 3.41 18.93
N ARG A 226 30.06 4.43 19.57
CA ARG A 226 31.51 4.51 19.77
C ARG A 226 31.73 4.74 21.25
N LYS A 227 32.10 3.68 21.98
CA LYS A 227 33.03 3.69 23.13
C LYS A 227 33.04 2.31 23.80
N ARG A 228 34.09 1.55 23.51
CA ARG A 228 35.00 0.87 24.45
C ARG A 228 35.63 -0.35 23.78
N ALA A 229 36.73 -0.08 23.07
CA ALA A 229 37.86 -1.00 23.08
C ALA A 229 38.61 -0.72 24.39
N MET A 230 38.69 -1.71 25.29
CA MET A 230 39.80 -1.92 26.23
C MET A 230 39.54 -3.16 27.09
N TRP A 231 40.43 -4.15 26.90
CA TRP A 231 40.86 -5.23 27.81
C TRP A 231 39.86 -6.39 28.05
N GLY A 232 40.25 -7.67 28.03
CA GLY A 232 41.60 -8.24 28.08
C GLY A 232 41.67 -9.69 27.62
N SER A 233 42.92 -10.08 27.34
CA SER A 233 43.42 -11.40 26.94
C SER A 233 43.09 -12.48 27.96
N VAL A 234 42.83 -13.69 27.47
CA VAL A 234 42.87 -14.93 28.25
C VAL A 234 44.18 -15.64 27.92
N ARG A 235 44.93 -15.93 28.99
CA ARG A 235 46.23 -16.64 29.11
C ARG A 235 47.47 -15.81 28.84
#